data_AF-A0AA88YH17-F1
#
_entry.id   AF-A0AA88YH17-F1
#
_cell.length_a   1.000
_cell.length_b   1.000
_cell.length_c   1.000
_cell.angle_alpha   90.00
_cell.angle_beta   90.00
_cell.angle_gamma   90.00
#
_symmetry.space_group_name_H-M   'P 1'
#
loop_
_entity.id
_entity.type
_entity.pdbx_description
1 polymer ?
#
loop_
_entity_poly.entity_id
_entity_poly.type
_entity_poly.pdbx_seq_one_letter_code
_entity_poly.pdbx_strand_id
1 'polypeptide(L)'
;NVCGQSLLHINKRYWRKLGRNASWLFANLCTTGEVYVTKWLIGEHEKPDNDRSKISRNYDLSWFIRYSGCNSRTSNLVYSSLPDGSVIDGSLQELQEAVFSGHDIKVADRMTGTVYPLQNVNLEGINDGYITGQHLWSVGMTNNFDHTEFAIDEYWDFAVVSTTGSYDEVEWNIGEHLKRGDKVSYKPLDWYADPCWMEVYWNNENGITFAGSKRMLIASVLEGHRLKIITQNRTIETDNILIVNETVKAEVLGRLGQSSLSEFENNTHWFWQSIDSAGTVVTDLYEVGSDKHLDQQTYRESIRWYIDNRPWKRVLSTDPYGKISFGSKANLISAVTKGAVLRYVISGSRYKDYLILEADEITLGPGDDLAAQNVRAVRQDGTAMYYEFTLATTFGTVEFSSWIVDEHDGKSSKDRVYIDWFVS
;
A
#
# COMPACT_ATOMS: atom_id res chain seq x y z
N ASN A 1 -18.28 -14.39 -10.97
CA ASN A 1 -17.63 -14.57 -9.65
C ASN A 1 -16.61 -13.45 -9.52
N VAL A 2 -16.57 -12.73 -8.41
CA VAL A 2 -15.51 -11.75 -8.13
C VAL A 2 -14.65 -12.31 -7.01
N CYS A 3 -13.33 -12.27 -7.18
CA CYS A 3 -12.38 -12.64 -6.14
C CYS A 3 -11.43 -11.47 -5.87
N GLY A 4 -10.93 -11.38 -4.64
CA GLY A 4 -10.00 -10.35 -4.21
C GLY A 4 -8.91 -10.93 -3.33
N GLN A 5 -7.69 -10.44 -3.51
CA GLN A 5 -6.54 -10.81 -2.69
C GLN A 5 -6.40 -9.89 -1.49
N SER A 6 -6.16 -10.49 -0.33
CA SER A 6 -5.73 -9.82 0.90
C SER A 6 -4.33 -10.32 1.22
N LEU A 7 -3.32 -9.52 0.91
CA LEU A 7 -1.91 -9.92 0.96
C LEU A 7 -1.15 -9.38 2.17
N LEU A 8 -1.64 -8.28 2.74
CA LEU A 8 -0.93 -7.48 3.75
C LEU A 8 -1.36 -7.87 5.17
N HIS A 9 -1.20 -9.15 5.53
CA HIS A 9 -1.55 -9.66 6.84
C HIS A 9 -0.42 -10.51 7.40
N ILE A 10 0.05 -10.18 8.60
CA ILE A 10 0.99 -11.01 9.36
C ILE A 10 0.24 -11.81 10.42
N ASN A 11 0.58 -13.09 10.55
CA ASN A 11 -0.04 -13.98 11.52
C ASN A 11 -0.01 -13.43 12.97
N LYS A 12 -1.05 -13.78 13.72
CA LYS A 12 -1.24 -13.40 15.12
C LYS A 12 -1.41 -14.64 15.99
N ARG A 13 -0.90 -14.58 17.22
CA ARG A 13 -1.14 -15.63 18.24
C ARG A 13 -2.58 -15.52 18.79
N TYR A 14 -3.07 -14.31 18.91
CA TYR A 14 -4.46 -13.96 19.23
C TYR A 14 -4.69 -12.51 18.81
N TRP A 15 -5.93 -12.03 18.87
CA TRP A 15 -6.35 -10.75 18.25
C TRP A 15 -5.47 -9.53 18.54
N ARG A 16 -4.83 -9.43 19.72
CA ARG A 16 -3.97 -8.30 20.13
C ARG A 16 -2.48 -8.65 20.27
N LYS A 17 -2.03 -9.76 19.68
CA LYS A 17 -0.63 -10.18 19.76
C LYS A 17 -0.11 -10.80 18.47
N LEU A 18 0.97 -10.25 17.94
CA LEU A 18 1.69 -10.79 16.79
C LEU A 18 2.25 -12.19 17.07
N GLY A 19 2.38 -12.99 16.02
CA GLY A 19 3.04 -14.30 16.09
C GLY A 19 4.51 -14.17 16.50
N ARG A 20 5.06 -15.20 17.15
CA ARG A 20 6.53 -15.25 17.42
C ARG A 20 7.31 -15.60 16.16
N ASN A 21 6.76 -16.48 15.34
CA ASN A 21 7.27 -16.81 14.01
C ASN A 21 6.37 -16.07 13.05
N ALA A 22 6.78 -14.86 12.66
CA ALA A 22 5.94 -14.02 11.83
C ALA A 22 5.85 -14.62 10.42
N SER A 23 4.63 -14.69 9.89
CA SER A 23 4.39 -15.25 8.57
C SER A 23 3.43 -14.34 7.81
N TRP A 24 3.72 -14.10 6.54
CA TRP A 24 2.75 -13.59 5.59
C TRP A 24 1.54 -14.54 5.56
N LEU A 25 0.35 -13.96 5.53
CA LEU A 25 -0.91 -14.67 5.36
C LEU A 25 -1.60 -14.09 4.14
N PHE A 26 -1.53 -14.83 3.04
CA PHE A 26 -2.21 -14.47 1.81
C PHE A 26 -3.58 -15.14 1.80
N ALA A 27 -4.62 -14.35 1.53
CA ALA A 27 -5.97 -14.85 1.38
C ALA A 27 -6.55 -14.43 0.03
N ASN A 28 -7.10 -15.38 -0.72
CA ASN A 28 -7.95 -15.09 -1.88
C ASN A 28 -9.40 -15.36 -1.47
N LEU A 29 -10.23 -14.32 -1.50
CA LEU A 29 -11.63 -14.38 -1.06
C LEU A 29 -12.53 -14.19 -2.27
N CYS A 30 -13.53 -15.05 -2.46
CA CYS A 30 -14.44 -14.99 -3.60
C CYS A 30 -15.89 -14.74 -3.17
N THR A 31 -16.69 -14.09 -4.01
CA THR A 31 -18.12 -13.81 -3.76
C THR A 31 -18.98 -15.07 -3.59
N THR A 32 -18.45 -16.24 -3.96
CA THR A 32 -19.03 -17.57 -3.69
C THR A 32 -18.97 -17.96 -2.21
N GLY A 33 -18.22 -17.22 -1.39
CA GLY A 33 -17.93 -17.55 0.01
C GLY A 33 -16.64 -18.36 0.17
N GLU A 34 -16.04 -18.81 -0.93
CA GLU A 34 -14.78 -19.57 -0.92
C GLU A 34 -13.62 -18.65 -0.51
N VAL A 35 -12.86 -19.10 0.47
CA VAL A 35 -11.64 -18.42 0.93
C VAL A 35 -10.50 -19.42 0.88
N TYR A 36 -9.43 -19.07 0.16
CA TYR A 36 -8.17 -19.80 0.11
C TYR A 36 -7.14 -19.04 0.93
N VAL A 37 -6.46 -19.73 1.83
CA VAL A 37 -5.40 -19.13 2.66
C VAL A 37 -4.11 -19.92 2.47
N THR A 38 -3.00 -19.20 2.36
CA THR A 38 -1.64 -19.76 2.36
C THR A 38 -0.74 -18.89 3.25
N LYS A 39 0.37 -19.46 3.72
CA LYS A 39 1.29 -18.77 4.63
C LYS A 39 2.74 -19.03 4.26
N TRP A 40 3.55 -18.00 4.46
CA TRP A 40 4.99 -18.02 4.21
C TRP A 40 5.71 -17.35 5.36
N LEU A 41 6.79 -17.96 5.85
CA LEU A 41 7.63 -17.34 6.88
C LEU A 41 8.21 -16.04 6.32
N ILE A 42 8.29 -15.01 7.16
CA ILE A 42 8.83 -13.72 6.72
C ILE A 42 10.33 -13.88 6.53
N GLY A 43 10.78 -13.50 5.34
CA GLY A 43 12.16 -13.57 4.91
C GLY A 43 12.72 -14.97 4.70
N GLU A 44 11.86 -15.96 4.52
CA GLU A 44 12.25 -17.30 4.14
C GLU A 44 11.32 -17.82 3.05
N HIS A 45 11.89 -18.53 2.08
CA HIS A 45 11.11 -19.31 1.11
C HIS A 45 10.66 -20.65 1.72
N GLU A 46 10.04 -20.57 2.89
CA GLU A 46 9.54 -21.72 3.63
C GLU A 46 8.12 -21.48 4.15
N LYS A 47 7.30 -22.52 4.07
CA LYS A 47 5.98 -22.55 4.71
C LYS A 47 6.13 -23.05 6.14
N PRO A 48 5.41 -22.50 7.13
CA PRO A 48 5.46 -22.99 8.50
C PRO A 48 5.12 -24.50 8.59
N ASP A 49 5.85 -25.25 9.42
CA ASP A 49 5.66 -26.69 9.62
C ASP A 49 4.19 -27.08 9.85
N ASN A 50 3.72 -28.09 9.11
CA ASN A 50 2.34 -28.59 9.04
C ASN A 50 1.34 -27.78 8.20
N ASP A 51 1.77 -26.73 7.49
CA ASP A 51 0.89 -26.03 6.55
C ASP A 51 0.77 -26.76 5.20
N ARG A 52 0.14 -27.95 5.21
CA ARG A 52 -0.37 -28.59 3.98
C ARG A 52 -1.67 -27.93 3.49
N SER A 53 -2.06 -26.81 4.08
CA SER A 53 -3.45 -26.41 4.14
C SER A 53 -3.72 -25.22 3.22
N LYS A 54 -3.88 -25.53 1.92
CA LYS A 54 -4.88 -24.82 1.12
C LYS A 54 -6.22 -25.08 1.80
N ILE A 55 -6.55 -24.25 2.80
CA ILE A 55 -7.83 -24.33 3.48
C ILE A 55 -8.81 -23.61 2.58
N SER A 56 -9.54 -24.36 1.76
CA SER A 56 -10.80 -23.87 1.21
C SER A 56 -11.87 -24.01 2.28
N ARG A 57 -12.48 -22.89 2.66
CA ARG A 57 -13.61 -22.84 3.59
C ARG A 57 -14.64 -21.88 3.03
N ASN A 58 -15.90 -22.18 3.32
CA ASN A 58 -17.00 -21.26 3.05
C ASN A 58 -17.19 -20.34 4.24
N TYR A 59 -17.11 -19.04 3.99
CA TYR A 59 -17.35 -17.98 4.96
C TYR A 59 -18.49 -17.09 4.50
N ASP A 60 -19.20 -16.50 5.46
CA ASP A 60 -20.08 -15.37 5.19
C ASP A 60 -19.21 -14.14 4.95
N LEU A 61 -19.17 -13.68 3.69
CA LEU A 61 -18.38 -12.54 3.28
C LEU A 61 -19.27 -11.34 2.99
N SER A 62 -18.88 -10.17 3.52
CA SER A 62 -19.47 -8.89 3.17
C SER A 62 -18.47 -8.08 2.36
N TRP A 63 -18.89 -7.60 1.19
CA TRP A 63 -18.07 -6.84 0.26
C TRP A 63 -18.50 -5.38 0.29
N PHE A 64 -17.50 -4.49 0.33
CA PHE A 64 -17.72 -3.05 0.36
C PHE A 64 -16.95 -2.40 -0.78
N ILE A 65 -17.51 -1.33 -1.33
CA ILE A 65 -16.86 -0.49 -2.33
C ILE A 65 -16.87 0.95 -1.83
N ARG A 66 -15.76 1.66 -2.06
CA ARG A 66 -15.68 3.09 -1.77
C ARG A 66 -16.16 3.87 -2.99
N TYR A 67 -17.21 4.68 -2.82
CA TYR A 67 -17.73 5.52 -3.90
C TYR A 67 -16.86 6.77 -4.08
N SER A 68 -16.60 7.17 -5.32
CA SER A 68 -15.89 8.41 -5.64
C SER A 68 -16.84 9.61 -5.47
N GLY A 69 -17.15 9.97 -4.23
CA GLY A 69 -18.10 11.04 -3.91
C GLY A 69 -17.70 12.45 -4.37
N CYS A 70 -16.55 12.61 -5.03
CA CYS A 70 -16.00 13.91 -5.43
C CYS A 70 -16.25 14.29 -6.89
N ASN A 71 -16.83 13.38 -7.69
CA ASN A 71 -17.29 13.70 -9.04
C ASN A 71 -18.77 13.37 -9.22
N SER A 72 -19.46 14.22 -9.99
CA SER A 72 -20.82 13.98 -10.47
C SER A 72 -20.87 13.10 -11.73
N ARG A 73 -19.71 12.71 -12.28
CA ARG A 73 -19.64 11.83 -13.46
C ARG A 73 -20.03 10.40 -13.07
N THR A 74 -20.82 9.76 -13.93
CA THR A 74 -21.25 8.36 -13.77
C THR A 74 -20.15 7.35 -14.07
N SER A 75 -19.05 7.78 -14.70
CA SER A 75 -17.88 6.96 -15.00
C SER A 75 -16.58 7.69 -14.66
N ASN A 76 -15.66 6.98 -14.01
CA ASN A 76 -14.29 7.41 -13.75
C ASN A 76 -13.31 6.88 -14.81
N LEU A 77 -13.79 6.22 -15.88
CA LEU A 77 -12.98 5.84 -17.02
C LEU A 77 -12.48 7.10 -17.72
N VAL A 78 -11.17 7.22 -17.89
CA VAL A 78 -10.52 8.37 -18.55
C VAL A 78 -9.78 7.98 -19.83
N TYR A 79 -9.43 6.71 -19.99
CA TYR A 79 -8.74 6.21 -21.18
C TYR A 79 -8.96 4.70 -21.32
N SER A 80 -9.13 4.22 -22.55
CA SER A 80 -9.23 2.79 -22.88
C SER A 80 -8.46 2.50 -24.16
N SER A 81 -7.70 1.40 -24.20
CA SER A 81 -6.92 0.98 -25.36
C SER A 81 -7.12 -0.50 -25.73
N LEU A 82 -6.93 -0.81 -27.01
CA LEU A 82 -6.73 -2.16 -27.53
C LEU A 82 -5.31 -2.68 -27.20
N PRO A 83 -5.03 -3.98 -27.41
CA PRO A 83 -3.69 -4.55 -27.16
C PRO A 83 -2.56 -3.85 -27.93
N ASP A 84 -2.85 -3.29 -29.10
CA ASP A 84 -1.87 -2.54 -29.91
C ASP A 84 -1.72 -1.06 -29.47
N GLY A 85 -2.37 -0.66 -28.38
CA GLY A 85 -2.36 0.70 -27.87
C GLY A 85 -3.33 1.65 -28.57
N SER A 86 -4.06 1.20 -29.59
CA SER A 86 -5.05 2.05 -30.25
C SER A 86 -6.21 2.40 -29.31
N VAL A 87 -6.60 3.67 -29.30
CA VAL A 87 -7.58 4.21 -28.37
C VAL A 87 -8.98 3.76 -28.74
N ILE A 88 -9.77 3.34 -27.74
CA ILE A 88 -11.18 2.97 -27.89
C ILE A 88 -12.11 4.04 -27.29
N ASP A 89 -11.77 4.54 -26.10
CA ASP A 89 -12.59 5.51 -25.37
C ASP A 89 -11.71 6.42 -24.50
N GLY A 90 -12.23 7.60 -24.15
CA GLY A 90 -11.49 8.64 -23.44
C GLY A 90 -10.32 9.20 -24.27
N SER A 91 -9.35 9.81 -23.60
CA SER A 91 -8.15 10.33 -24.25
C SER A 91 -6.92 10.25 -23.36
N LEU A 92 -5.74 10.09 -23.98
CA LEU A 92 -4.48 10.09 -23.24
C LEU A 92 -4.28 11.42 -22.50
N GLN A 93 -4.75 12.54 -23.08
CA GLN A 93 -4.70 13.85 -22.44
C GLN A 93 -5.52 13.88 -21.14
N GLU A 94 -6.75 13.34 -21.12
CA GLU A 94 -7.56 13.27 -19.89
C GLU A 94 -6.88 12.42 -18.81
N LEU A 95 -6.24 11.31 -19.19
CA LEU A 95 -5.44 10.51 -18.26
C LEU A 95 -4.22 11.28 -17.75
N GLN A 96 -3.48 11.98 -18.62
CA GLN A 96 -2.35 12.83 -18.23
C GLN A 96 -2.78 13.91 -17.24
N GLU A 97 -3.85 14.63 -17.52
CA GLU A 97 -4.41 15.66 -16.64
C GLU A 97 -4.83 15.07 -15.28
N ALA A 98 -5.44 13.88 -15.28
CA ALA A 98 -5.81 13.17 -14.05
C ALA A 98 -4.58 12.82 -13.21
N VAL A 99 -3.53 12.29 -13.84
CA VAL A 99 -2.30 11.93 -13.14
C VAL A 99 -1.59 13.18 -12.60
N PHE A 100 -1.47 14.26 -13.40
CA PHE A 100 -0.90 15.53 -12.94
C PHE A 100 -1.70 16.20 -11.82
N SER A 101 -3.00 15.90 -11.72
CA SER A 101 -3.89 16.35 -10.65
C SER A 101 -3.87 15.41 -9.43
N GLY A 102 -3.00 14.40 -9.42
CA GLY A 102 -2.81 13.49 -8.30
C GLY A 102 -3.95 12.48 -8.10
N HIS A 103 -4.73 12.19 -9.13
CA HIS A 103 -5.81 11.20 -9.04
C HIS A 103 -5.27 9.78 -8.76
N ASP A 104 -6.00 8.93 -8.03
CA ASP A 104 -5.61 7.50 -7.94
C ASP A 104 -5.92 6.83 -9.26
N ILE A 105 -4.93 6.13 -9.82
CA ILE A 105 -5.10 5.43 -11.08
C ILE A 105 -5.27 3.94 -10.81
N LYS A 106 -6.30 3.37 -11.43
CA LYS A 106 -6.55 1.93 -11.47
C LYS A 106 -6.64 1.47 -12.91
N VAL A 107 -6.18 0.27 -13.18
CA VAL A 107 -6.23 -0.32 -14.51
C VAL A 107 -7.03 -1.62 -14.44
N ALA A 108 -7.90 -1.82 -15.41
CA ALA A 108 -8.60 -3.07 -15.63
C ALA A 108 -8.10 -3.72 -16.92
N ASP A 109 -7.67 -4.97 -16.81
CA ASP A 109 -7.39 -5.84 -17.95
C ASP A 109 -8.69 -6.49 -18.40
N ARG A 110 -9.21 -6.08 -19.57
CA ARG A 110 -10.49 -6.59 -20.08
C ARG A 110 -10.45 -8.04 -20.54
N MET A 111 -9.26 -8.58 -20.82
CA MET A 111 -9.14 -9.99 -21.22
C MET A 111 -9.33 -10.92 -20.03
N THR A 112 -8.75 -10.57 -18.88
CA THR A 112 -8.78 -11.40 -17.67
C THR A 112 -9.88 -10.99 -16.69
N GLY A 113 -10.36 -9.75 -16.79
CA GLY A 113 -11.26 -9.15 -15.80
C GLY A 113 -10.55 -8.69 -14.52
N THR A 114 -9.21 -8.75 -14.47
CA THR A 114 -8.42 -8.32 -13.31
C THR A 114 -8.38 -6.79 -13.24
N VAL A 115 -8.56 -6.25 -12.03
CA VAL A 115 -8.45 -4.83 -11.75
C VAL A 115 -7.40 -4.62 -10.67
N TYR A 116 -6.42 -3.76 -10.94
CA TYR A 116 -5.34 -3.48 -10.00
C TYR A 116 -5.12 -1.97 -9.80
N PRO A 117 -4.88 -1.52 -8.55
CA PRO A 117 -4.40 -0.17 -8.28
C PRO A 117 -2.91 -0.06 -8.61
N LEU A 118 -2.53 1.07 -9.20
CA LEU A 118 -1.12 1.37 -9.48
C LEU A 118 -0.49 2.06 -8.26
N GLN A 119 0.61 1.50 -7.73
CA GLN A 119 1.33 2.09 -6.59
C GLN A 119 2.12 3.33 -7.01
N ASN A 120 2.60 3.34 -8.25
CA ASN A 120 3.21 4.49 -8.87
C ASN A 120 2.86 4.57 -10.37
N VAL A 121 2.87 5.80 -10.88
CA VAL A 121 2.63 6.11 -12.30
C VAL A 121 3.76 7.02 -12.78
N ASN A 122 4.44 6.62 -13.85
CA ASN A 122 5.54 7.36 -14.44
C ASN A 122 5.02 8.41 -15.44
N LEU A 123 5.63 9.59 -15.40
CA LEU A 123 5.34 10.76 -16.23
C LEU A 123 6.40 11.00 -17.29
N GLU A 124 7.54 10.30 -17.25
CA GLU A 124 8.64 10.53 -18.21
C GLU A 124 8.22 10.26 -19.66
N GLY A 125 7.41 9.21 -19.87
CA GLY A 125 6.92 8.81 -21.20
C GLY A 125 5.87 9.75 -21.79
N ILE A 126 5.42 10.78 -21.06
CA ILE A 126 4.35 11.68 -21.51
C ILE A 126 4.75 12.43 -22.79
N ASN A 127 6.01 12.87 -22.88
CA ASN A 127 6.52 13.53 -24.08
C ASN A 127 6.60 12.58 -25.28
N ASP A 128 6.73 11.29 -25.01
CA ASP A 128 6.74 10.21 -26.01
C ASP A 128 5.34 9.68 -26.30
N GLY A 129 4.30 10.26 -25.68
CA GLY A 129 2.90 9.93 -25.95
C GLY A 129 2.37 8.69 -25.24
N TYR A 130 2.91 8.34 -24.06
CA TYR A 130 2.35 7.26 -23.25
C TYR A 130 2.54 7.47 -21.74
N ILE A 131 1.77 6.72 -20.94
CA ILE A 131 1.88 6.66 -19.49
C ILE A 131 2.13 5.21 -19.10
N THR A 132 2.99 4.99 -18.11
CA THR A 132 3.17 3.66 -17.49
C THR A 132 2.92 3.71 -16.00
N GLY A 133 2.64 2.57 -15.38
CA GLY A 133 2.61 2.46 -13.93
C GLY A 133 2.76 1.03 -13.44
N GLN A 134 3.11 0.91 -12.17
CA GLN A 134 3.44 -0.37 -11.55
C GLN A 134 2.32 -0.87 -10.65
N HIS A 135 2.02 -2.16 -10.74
CA HIS A 135 1.24 -2.92 -9.79
C HIS A 135 2.15 -3.97 -9.12
N LEU A 136 2.38 -3.82 -7.82
CA LEU A 136 3.43 -4.55 -7.10
C LEU A 136 2.89 -5.47 -5.99
N TRP A 137 1.62 -5.37 -5.66
CA TRP A 137 1.01 -6.14 -4.59
C TRP A 137 0.06 -7.18 -5.16
N SER A 138 0.62 -8.21 -5.79
CA SER A 138 -0.09 -9.39 -6.28
C SER A 138 0.69 -10.67 -5.95
N VAL A 139 -0.05 -11.76 -5.70
CA VAL A 139 0.52 -13.11 -5.56
C VAL A 139 -0.06 -14.00 -6.65
N GLY A 140 0.80 -14.81 -7.29
CA GLY A 140 0.42 -15.67 -8.40
C GLY A 140 -0.81 -16.55 -8.13
N MET A 141 -1.76 -16.56 -9.08
CA MET A 141 -3.00 -17.33 -9.01
C MET A 141 -3.15 -18.31 -10.16
N THR A 142 -3.90 -19.38 -9.91
CA THR A 142 -4.31 -20.38 -10.90
C THR A 142 -5.84 -20.43 -10.96
N ASN A 143 -6.37 -20.42 -12.18
CA ASN A 143 -7.79 -20.69 -12.42
C ASN A 143 -8.02 -22.19 -12.58
N ASN A 144 -8.75 -22.78 -11.65
CA ASN A 144 -9.37 -24.09 -11.83
C ASN A 144 -10.79 -23.87 -12.34
N PHE A 145 -11.32 -24.77 -13.15
CA PHE A 145 -12.57 -24.61 -13.92
C PHE A 145 -13.73 -23.84 -13.23
N ASP A 146 -13.90 -24.02 -11.92
CA ASP A 146 -14.96 -23.43 -11.10
C ASP A 146 -14.48 -22.40 -10.05
N HIS A 147 -13.18 -22.28 -9.77
CA HIS A 147 -12.66 -21.38 -8.73
C HIS A 147 -11.23 -20.87 -9.03
N THR A 148 -10.88 -19.74 -8.43
CA THR A 148 -9.52 -19.20 -8.49
C THR A 148 -8.82 -19.45 -7.16
N GLU A 149 -7.63 -20.04 -7.20
CA GLU A 149 -6.80 -20.31 -6.03
C GLU A 149 -5.38 -19.80 -6.24
N PHE A 150 -4.57 -19.79 -5.18
CA PHE A 150 -3.14 -19.52 -5.31
C PHE A 150 -2.42 -20.64 -6.07
N ALA A 151 -1.36 -20.25 -6.79
CA ALA A 151 -0.46 -21.21 -7.43
C ALA A 151 0.12 -22.22 -6.41
N ILE A 152 0.47 -23.43 -6.84
CA ILE A 152 0.98 -24.50 -5.95
C ILE A 152 2.28 -24.08 -5.22
N ASP A 153 3.09 -23.32 -5.93
CA ASP A 153 4.29 -22.68 -5.45
C ASP A 153 4.06 -21.18 -5.67
N GLU A 154 3.56 -20.49 -4.64
CA GLU A 154 3.19 -19.09 -4.73
C GLU A 154 4.40 -18.20 -4.98
N TYR A 155 4.17 -17.06 -5.63
CA TYR A 155 5.20 -16.09 -5.98
C TYR A 155 4.63 -14.69 -5.95
N TRP A 156 5.51 -13.71 -5.74
CA TRP A 156 5.18 -12.32 -6.02
C TRP A 156 5.05 -12.11 -7.51
N ASP A 157 3.95 -11.50 -7.90
CA ASP A 157 3.62 -11.17 -9.28
C ASP A 157 3.63 -9.64 -9.41
N PHE A 158 4.61 -9.11 -10.13
CA PHE A 158 4.74 -7.67 -10.35
C PHE A 158 4.45 -7.34 -11.80
N ALA A 159 3.69 -6.28 -12.04
CA ALA A 159 3.34 -5.84 -13.37
C ALA A 159 3.70 -4.36 -13.61
N VAL A 160 4.23 -4.06 -14.79
CA VAL A 160 4.23 -2.70 -15.38
C VAL A 160 3.26 -2.68 -16.53
N VAL A 161 2.40 -1.67 -16.57
CA VAL A 161 1.41 -1.51 -17.63
C VAL A 161 1.57 -0.17 -18.31
N SER A 162 1.26 -0.12 -19.61
CA SER A 162 1.39 1.07 -20.45
C SER A 162 0.12 1.37 -21.23
N THR A 163 -0.14 2.66 -21.50
CA THR A 163 -1.24 3.08 -22.39
C THR A 163 -1.08 2.59 -23.83
N THR A 164 0.11 2.11 -24.20
CA THR A 164 0.39 1.43 -25.47
C THR A 164 -0.11 -0.02 -25.52
N GLY A 165 -0.74 -0.51 -24.44
CA GLY A 165 -1.21 -1.89 -24.32
C GLY A 165 -0.13 -2.86 -23.82
N SER A 166 1.13 -2.45 -23.73
CA SER A 166 2.21 -3.24 -23.13
C SER A 166 1.92 -3.56 -21.67
N TYR A 167 2.14 -4.81 -21.30
CA TYR A 167 1.98 -5.38 -19.97
C TYR A 167 3.18 -6.30 -19.74
N ASP A 168 4.14 -5.83 -18.94
CA ASP A 168 5.31 -6.60 -18.52
C ASP A 168 5.09 -7.18 -17.13
N GLU A 169 5.36 -8.46 -16.95
CA GLU A 169 5.09 -9.24 -15.75
C GLU A 169 6.36 -9.98 -15.32
N VAL A 170 6.77 -9.81 -14.06
CA VAL A 170 7.90 -10.56 -13.49
C VAL A 170 7.46 -11.31 -12.24
N GLU A 171 7.89 -12.56 -12.16
CA GLU A 171 7.50 -13.50 -11.12
C GLU A 171 8.71 -13.79 -10.22
N TRP A 172 8.55 -13.63 -8.90
CA TRP A 172 9.62 -13.82 -7.92
C TRP A 172 9.19 -14.74 -6.78
N ASN A 173 10.08 -15.64 -6.36
CA ASN A 173 9.85 -16.46 -5.17
C ASN A 173 9.57 -15.58 -3.94
N ILE A 174 8.63 -16.01 -3.11
CA ILE A 174 8.37 -15.34 -1.83
C ILE A 174 9.50 -15.69 -0.87
N GLY A 175 10.17 -14.68 -0.32
CA GLY A 175 11.23 -14.88 0.69
C GLY A 175 12.55 -15.40 0.13
N GLU A 176 12.77 -15.32 -1.19
CA GLU A 176 14.04 -15.64 -1.83
C GLU A 176 14.23 -14.79 -3.10
N HIS A 177 15.46 -14.33 -3.33
CA HIS A 177 15.85 -13.60 -4.54
C HIS A 177 16.05 -14.55 -5.73
N LEU A 178 14.96 -15.21 -6.13
CA LEU A 178 14.91 -16.09 -7.29
C LEU A 178 13.78 -15.69 -8.23
N LYS A 179 14.17 -15.15 -9.39
CA LYS A 179 13.24 -14.87 -10.49
C LYS A 179 12.77 -16.19 -11.11
N ARG A 180 11.47 -16.38 -11.21
CA ARG A 180 10.83 -17.56 -11.80
C ARG A 180 10.48 -17.37 -13.26
N GLY A 181 10.05 -16.16 -13.59
CA GLY A 181 9.40 -15.87 -14.85
C GLY A 181 9.49 -14.40 -15.22
N ASP A 182 9.39 -14.17 -16.51
CA ASP A 182 9.29 -12.86 -17.14
C ASP A 182 8.37 -13.03 -18.35
N LYS A 183 7.39 -12.15 -18.49
CA LYS A 183 6.45 -12.19 -19.59
C LYS A 183 6.00 -10.80 -19.99
N VAL A 184 6.46 -10.39 -21.16
CA VAL A 184 5.87 -9.27 -21.89
C VAL A 184 4.67 -9.74 -22.70
N SER A 185 3.54 -9.06 -22.53
CA SER A 185 2.31 -9.29 -23.29
C SER A 185 1.65 -7.97 -23.68
N TYR A 186 0.60 -8.06 -24.49
CA TYR A 186 -0.18 -6.92 -24.96
C TYR A 186 -1.64 -7.13 -24.62
N LYS A 187 -2.25 -6.17 -23.92
CA LYS A 187 -3.57 -6.32 -23.31
C LYS A 187 -4.48 -5.13 -23.60
N PRO A 188 -5.80 -5.35 -23.72
CA PRO A 188 -6.75 -4.25 -23.78
C PRO A 188 -6.98 -3.70 -22.37
N LEU A 189 -6.60 -2.45 -22.14
CA LEU A 189 -6.57 -1.85 -20.81
C LEU A 189 -7.58 -0.71 -20.69
N ASP A 190 -8.32 -0.68 -19.58
CA ASP A 190 -9.18 0.44 -19.20
C ASP A 190 -8.57 1.15 -17.99
N TRP A 191 -8.43 2.47 -18.07
CA TRP A 191 -7.76 3.32 -17.08
C TRP A 191 -8.79 4.20 -16.39
N TYR A 192 -8.87 4.05 -15.07
CA TYR A 192 -9.81 4.76 -14.22
C TYR A 192 -9.05 5.74 -13.32
N ALA A 193 -9.59 6.94 -13.16
CA ALA A 193 -9.02 7.97 -12.30
C ALA A 193 -9.99 8.34 -11.17
N ASP A 194 -9.53 8.24 -9.93
CA ASP A 194 -10.25 8.73 -8.75
C ASP A 194 -9.89 10.20 -8.49
N PRO A 195 -10.83 11.13 -8.68
CA PRO A 195 -10.60 12.58 -8.59
C PRO A 195 -10.57 13.12 -7.16
N CYS A 196 -10.75 12.27 -6.15
CA CYS A 196 -10.90 12.69 -4.76
C CYS A 196 -9.55 13.04 -4.10
N TRP A 197 -8.74 13.84 -4.78
CA TRP A 197 -7.43 14.26 -4.33
C TRP A 197 -7.29 15.76 -4.52
N MET A 198 -6.61 16.44 -3.60
CA MET A 198 -6.35 17.87 -3.70
C MET A 198 -4.93 18.21 -3.26
N GLU A 199 -4.27 19.10 -4.01
CA GLU A 199 -2.97 19.64 -3.63
C GLU A 199 -3.13 20.56 -2.41
N VAL A 200 -2.28 20.37 -1.40
CA VAL A 200 -2.29 21.19 -0.17
C VAL A 200 -0.96 21.86 0.12
N TYR A 201 0.11 21.38 -0.51
CA TYR A 201 1.45 21.93 -0.35
C TYR A 201 2.32 21.58 -1.54
N TRP A 202 3.15 22.52 -1.98
CA TRP A 202 4.16 22.30 -3.01
C TRP A 202 5.45 23.01 -2.59
N ASN A 203 6.56 22.28 -2.56
CA ASN A 203 7.89 22.82 -2.34
C ASN A 203 8.83 22.54 -3.51
N ASN A 204 9.85 23.38 -3.66
CA ASN A 204 10.98 23.13 -4.55
C ASN A 204 12.01 22.19 -3.89
N GLU A 205 13.08 21.88 -4.61
CA GLU A 205 14.21 21.05 -4.17
C GLU A 205 14.96 21.62 -2.95
N ASN A 206 14.82 22.92 -2.69
CA ASN A 206 15.39 23.58 -1.52
C ASN A 206 14.44 23.62 -0.31
N GLY A 207 13.24 23.03 -0.43
CA GLY A 207 12.21 23.06 0.61
C GLY A 207 11.46 24.39 0.69
N ILE A 208 11.68 25.29 -0.28
CA ILE A 208 10.98 26.57 -0.37
C ILE A 208 9.58 26.31 -0.93
N THR A 209 8.58 26.85 -0.25
CA THR A 209 7.17 26.73 -0.66
C THR A 209 6.90 27.48 -1.95
N PHE A 210 6.31 26.78 -2.93
CA PHE A 210 5.72 27.36 -4.14
C PHE A 210 4.23 27.62 -3.98
N ALA A 211 3.49 26.69 -3.37
CA ALA A 211 2.05 26.78 -3.18
C ALA A 211 1.58 26.07 -1.90
N GLY A 212 0.38 26.42 -1.43
CA GLY A 212 -0.23 25.82 -0.25
C GLY A 212 0.49 26.18 1.06
N SER A 213 0.34 25.33 2.09
CA SER A 213 1.08 25.53 3.34
C SER A 213 1.42 24.22 4.04
N LYS A 214 2.65 24.15 4.57
CA LYS A 214 3.11 23.02 5.40
C LYS A 214 2.20 22.79 6.61
N ARG A 215 1.67 23.87 7.20
CA ARG A 215 0.70 23.78 8.31
C ARG A 215 -0.58 23.07 7.90
N MET A 216 -1.12 23.36 6.72
CA MET A 216 -2.31 22.69 6.19
C MET A 216 -2.04 21.21 5.88
N LEU A 217 -0.86 20.90 5.33
CA LEU A 217 -0.41 19.52 5.14
C LEU A 217 -0.39 18.74 6.47
N ILE A 218 0.28 19.29 7.50
CA ILE A 218 0.35 18.67 8.84
C ILE A 218 -1.04 18.47 9.42
N ALA A 219 -1.89 19.50 9.39
CA ALA A 219 -3.24 19.43 9.94
C ALA A 219 -4.07 18.34 9.24
N SER A 220 -4.03 18.27 7.91
CA SER A 220 -4.80 17.29 7.13
C SER A 220 -4.34 15.86 7.43
N VAL A 221 -3.04 15.61 7.53
CA VAL A 221 -2.51 14.29 7.88
C VAL A 221 -2.92 13.89 9.30
N LEU A 222 -2.87 14.82 10.26
CA LEU A 222 -3.30 14.58 11.64
C LEU A 222 -4.83 14.40 11.77
N GLU A 223 -5.61 14.88 10.81
CA GLU A 223 -7.05 14.62 10.67
C GLU A 223 -7.34 13.26 9.99
N GLY A 224 -6.30 12.48 9.70
CA GLY A 224 -6.41 11.12 9.19
C GLY A 224 -6.44 11.02 7.66
N HIS A 225 -6.27 12.12 6.93
CA HIS A 225 -6.29 12.08 5.47
C HIS A 225 -5.14 11.22 4.90
N ARG A 226 -5.41 10.49 3.80
CA ARG A 226 -4.37 9.81 3.01
C ARG A 226 -3.51 10.84 2.30
N LEU A 227 -2.26 10.48 2.04
CA LEU A 227 -1.28 11.35 1.40
C LEU A 227 -0.79 10.68 0.11
N LYS A 228 -0.55 11.53 -0.89
CA LYS A 228 0.09 11.17 -2.16
C LYS A 228 1.08 12.26 -2.49
N ILE A 229 2.14 11.88 -3.18
CA ILE A 229 3.15 12.81 -3.64
C ILE A 229 3.26 12.74 -5.15
N ILE A 230 3.53 13.89 -5.76
CA ILE A 230 3.95 14.01 -7.15
C ILE A 230 5.34 14.63 -7.14
N THR A 231 6.28 13.92 -7.74
CA THR A 231 7.63 14.43 -7.99
C THR A 231 7.75 14.79 -9.48
N GLN A 232 8.93 15.16 -9.98
CA GLN A 232 9.06 15.66 -11.36
C GLN A 232 8.57 14.66 -12.42
N ASN A 233 8.73 13.38 -12.15
CA ASN A 233 8.57 12.32 -13.14
C ASN A 233 7.58 11.22 -12.74
N ARG A 234 6.87 11.36 -11.61
CA ARG A 234 5.98 10.29 -11.13
C ARG A 234 4.98 10.77 -10.08
N THR A 235 3.90 9.99 -9.97
CA THR A 235 2.97 10.04 -8.83
C THR A 235 3.13 8.78 -7.99
N ILE A 236 3.15 8.94 -6.67
CA ILE A 236 3.41 7.83 -5.74
C ILE A 236 2.44 7.90 -4.56
N GLU A 237 1.78 6.79 -4.25
CA GLU A 237 1.01 6.63 -3.01
C GLU A 237 1.96 6.40 -1.83
N THR A 238 1.71 7.08 -0.70
CA THR A 238 2.55 6.93 0.51
C THR A 238 2.02 5.80 1.38
N ASP A 239 2.90 4.94 1.88
CA ASP A 239 2.54 3.82 2.75
C ASP A 239 2.33 4.29 4.20
N ASN A 240 3.30 5.03 4.75
CA ASN A 240 3.21 5.62 6.09
C ASN A 240 3.64 7.08 6.10
N ILE A 241 3.25 7.77 7.18
CA ILE A 241 3.61 9.16 7.37
C ILE A 241 4.16 9.37 8.79
N LEU A 242 5.31 10.01 8.86
CA LEU A 242 5.96 10.41 10.10
C LEU A 242 6.03 11.93 10.14
N ILE A 243 5.70 12.53 11.28
CA ILE A 243 5.91 13.95 11.54
C ILE A 243 6.96 14.09 12.63
N VAL A 244 8.04 14.84 12.34
CA VAL A 244 9.12 15.14 13.29
C VAL A 244 9.56 16.58 13.10
N ASN A 245 9.55 17.37 14.18
CA ASN A 245 9.95 18.78 14.20
C ASN A 245 9.25 19.60 13.09
N GLU A 246 7.94 19.42 12.94
CA GLU A 246 7.13 20.03 11.88
C GLU A 246 7.54 19.68 10.44
N THR A 247 8.33 18.62 10.24
CA THR A 247 8.64 18.06 8.94
C THR A 247 7.79 16.82 8.74
N VAL A 248 6.97 16.82 7.69
CA VAL A 248 6.26 15.63 7.21
C VAL A 248 7.22 14.78 6.40
N LYS A 249 7.31 13.49 6.71
CA LYS A 249 8.05 12.48 5.97
C LYS A 249 7.07 11.40 5.51
N ALA A 250 7.03 11.16 4.21
CA ALA A 250 6.32 10.06 3.60
C ALA A 250 7.28 8.89 3.40
N GLU A 251 6.87 7.71 3.82
CA GLU A 251 7.53 6.45 3.48
C GLU A 251 6.84 5.83 2.26
N VAL A 252 7.64 5.34 1.33
CA VAL A 252 7.21 4.75 0.06
C VAL A 252 7.93 3.43 -0.13
N LEU A 253 7.17 2.35 -0.29
CA LEU A 253 7.63 0.99 -0.53
C LEU A 253 7.18 0.45 -1.89
N GLY A 254 6.17 1.06 -2.50
CA GLY A 254 5.55 0.61 -3.74
C GLY A 254 6.32 0.99 -5.01
N ARG A 255 7.63 0.67 -5.12
CA ARG A 255 8.41 0.89 -6.36
C ARG A 255 9.48 -0.17 -6.59
N LEU A 256 9.58 -0.66 -7.83
CA LEU A 256 10.62 -1.57 -8.32
C LEU A 256 11.45 -0.98 -9.46
N GLY A 257 12.68 -1.49 -9.62
CA GLY A 257 13.61 -1.14 -10.70
C GLY A 257 13.17 -1.58 -12.09
N GLN A 258 13.40 -0.68 -13.06
CA GLN A 258 12.94 -0.79 -14.44
C GLN A 258 14.08 -0.55 -15.42
N SER A 259 14.20 -1.42 -16.42
CA SER A 259 15.21 -1.29 -17.49
C SER A 259 14.77 -0.29 -18.56
N SER A 260 13.46 -0.10 -18.70
CA SER A 260 12.81 0.94 -19.49
C SER A 260 11.50 1.36 -18.83
N LEU A 261 10.83 2.40 -19.31
CA LEU A 261 9.57 2.86 -18.69
C LEU A 261 8.46 1.80 -18.65
N SER A 262 8.50 0.81 -19.54
CA SER A 262 7.50 -0.26 -19.65
C SER A 262 8.01 -1.65 -19.27
N GLU A 263 9.28 -1.80 -18.86
CA GLU A 263 9.88 -3.11 -18.59
C GLU A 263 10.68 -3.11 -17.29
N PHE A 264 10.54 -4.16 -16.48
CA PHE A 264 11.35 -4.39 -15.30
C PHE A 264 12.80 -4.69 -15.66
N GLU A 265 13.70 -4.54 -14.69
CA GLU A 265 15.06 -5.07 -14.81
C GLU A 265 15.07 -6.58 -14.62
N ASN A 266 16.01 -7.28 -15.28
CA ASN A 266 16.22 -8.71 -15.05
C ASN A 266 16.55 -9.03 -13.59
N ASN A 267 17.35 -8.16 -12.96
CA ASN A 267 17.69 -8.23 -11.54
C ASN A 267 17.04 -7.05 -10.80
N THR A 268 15.71 -7.09 -10.70
CA THR A 268 14.97 -5.97 -10.10
C THR A 268 15.21 -5.86 -8.60
N HIS A 269 14.95 -4.66 -8.08
CA HIS A 269 15.21 -4.26 -6.71
C HIS A 269 14.12 -3.29 -6.24
N TRP A 270 13.84 -3.31 -4.95
CA TRP A 270 12.96 -2.36 -4.28
C TRP A 270 13.62 -0.98 -4.19
N PHE A 271 12.81 0.06 -4.41
CA PHE A 271 13.13 1.43 -4.04
C PHE A 271 12.34 1.77 -2.78
N TRP A 272 13.01 1.77 -1.64
CA TRP A 272 12.41 2.25 -0.41
C TRP A 272 12.81 3.68 -0.17
N GLN A 273 11.83 4.57 -0.09
CA GLN A 273 12.08 5.99 -0.07
C GLN A 273 11.48 6.65 1.17
N SER A 274 12.26 7.56 1.76
CA SER A 274 11.77 8.56 2.70
C SER A 274 11.82 9.92 2.03
N ILE A 275 10.65 10.53 1.84
CA ILE A 275 10.49 11.78 1.12
C ILE A 275 9.95 12.82 2.09
N ASP A 276 10.64 13.94 2.26
CA ASP A 276 10.28 14.94 3.27
C ASP A 276 9.83 16.29 2.70
N SER A 277 9.01 17.01 3.49
CA SER A 277 8.48 18.34 3.16
C SER A 277 9.54 19.46 3.06
N ALA A 278 10.82 19.14 3.26
CA ALA A 278 11.96 20.01 3.00
C ALA A 278 12.64 19.74 1.64
N GLY A 279 12.09 18.81 0.84
CA GLY A 279 12.60 18.47 -0.48
C GLY A 279 13.63 17.35 -0.47
N THR A 280 13.94 16.75 0.68
CA THR A 280 14.95 15.68 0.77
C THR A 280 14.30 14.34 0.44
N VAL A 281 14.94 13.59 -0.44
CA VAL A 281 14.60 12.21 -0.78
C VAL A 281 15.77 11.32 -0.40
N VAL A 282 15.56 10.39 0.52
CA VAL A 282 16.47 9.28 0.80
C VAL A 282 15.90 8.06 0.14
N THR A 283 16.71 7.33 -0.61
CA THR A 283 16.34 6.13 -1.35
C THR A 283 17.32 5.03 -1.02
N ASP A 284 16.83 3.93 -0.50
CA ASP A 284 17.60 2.70 -0.30
C ASP A 284 17.18 1.67 -1.35
N LEU A 285 18.16 0.98 -1.93
CA LEU A 285 17.96 -0.01 -2.98
C LEU A 285 18.23 -1.42 -2.42
N TYR A 286 17.27 -2.34 -2.59
CA TYR A 286 17.37 -3.71 -2.07
C TYR A 286 16.98 -4.75 -3.11
N GLU A 287 17.74 -5.83 -3.25
CA GLU A 287 17.35 -6.95 -4.10
C GLU A 287 16.01 -7.55 -3.64
N VAL A 288 15.11 -7.86 -4.58
CA VAL A 288 13.79 -8.43 -4.24
C VAL A 288 13.96 -9.80 -3.59
N GLY A 289 13.53 -10.01 -2.35
CA GLY A 289 13.65 -11.32 -1.69
C GLY A 289 15.05 -11.61 -1.16
N SER A 290 15.89 -10.58 -0.98
CA SER A 290 17.18 -10.68 -0.30
C SER A 290 17.42 -9.47 0.61
N ASP A 291 18.15 -9.74 1.70
CA ASP A 291 18.73 -8.76 2.64
C ASP A 291 19.79 -7.85 2.01
N LYS A 292 20.19 -8.11 0.76
CA LYS A 292 21.28 -7.41 0.09
C LYS A 292 20.91 -5.98 -0.29
N HIS A 293 21.42 -5.06 0.53
CA HIS A 293 21.46 -3.63 0.23
C HIS A 293 22.42 -3.35 -0.94
N LEU A 294 21.91 -2.70 -1.98
CA LEU A 294 22.65 -2.37 -3.18
C LEU A 294 23.32 -0.99 -3.08
N ASP A 295 22.56 0.03 -2.70
CA ASP A 295 23.02 1.42 -2.66
C ASP A 295 22.05 2.29 -1.85
N GLN A 296 22.55 3.40 -1.31
CA GLN A 296 21.75 4.44 -0.68
C GLN A 296 22.04 5.79 -1.35
N GLN A 297 20.99 6.45 -1.80
CA GLN A 297 21.06 7.73 -2.47
C GLN A 297 20.29 8.77 -1.69
N THR A 298 20.88 9.95 -1.55
CA THR A 298 20.20 11.13 -1.01
C THR A 298 20.27 12.25 -2.04
N TYR A 299 19.12 12.77 -2.42
CA TYR A 299 19.01 13.88 -3.36
C TYR A 299 17.87 14.81 -2.94
N ARG A 300 17.71 15.88 -3.70
CA ARG A 300 16.68 16.90 -3.48
C ARG A 300 15.79 17.02 -4.68
N GLU A 301 14.48 17.17 -4.46
CA GLU A 301 13.49 17.25 -5.52
C GLU A 301 12.34 18.20 -5.16
N SER A 302 11.70 18.76 -6.19
CA SER A 302 10.43 19.46 -6.01
C SER A 302 9.31 18.46 -5.77
N ILE A 303 8.51 18.69 -4.74
CA ILE A 303 7.47 17.74 -4.30
C ILE A 303 6.16 18.47 -4.16
N ARG A 304 5.12 17.96 -4.82
CA ARG A 304 3.73 18.36 -4.61
C ARG A 304 3.04 17.32 -3.74
N TRP A 305 2.29 17.78 -2.76
CA TRP A 305 1.67 16.98 -1.73
C TRP A 305 0.16 17.06 -1.87
N TYR A 306 -0.47 15.91 -2.07
CA TYR A 306 -1.90 15.74 -2.30
C TYR A 306 -2.51 14.96 -1.15
N ILE A 307 -3.71 15.35 -0.73
CA ILE A 307 -4.50 14.60 0.25
C ILE A 307 -5.79 14.05 -0.36
N ASP A 308 -6.25 12.91 0.13
CA ASP A 308 -7.59 12.40 -0.18
C ASP A 308 -8.62 13.35 0.42
N ASN A 309 -9.41 14.04 -0.39
CA ASN A 309 -10.32 15.11 0.07
C ASN A 309 -11.67 14.59 0.60
N ARG A 310 -11.85 13.26 0.66
CA ARG A 310 -13.00 12.66 1.33
C ARG A 310 -12.99 12.93 2.83
N PRO A 311 -14.17 13.00 3.47
CA PRO A 311 -14.26 13.30 4.89
C PRO A 311 -13.73 12.14 5.74
N TRP A 312 -12.70 12.42 6.53
CA TRP A 312 -12.24 11.55 7.60
C TRP A 312 -12.84 11.99 8.93
N LYS A 313 -13.27 11.03 9.74
CA LYS A 313 -13.89 11.31 11.03
C LYS A 313 -13.13 10.61 12.14
N ARG A 314 -12.61 11.39 13.10
CA ARG A 314 -12.17 10.83 14.37
C ARG A 314 -13.37 10.23 15.10
N VAL A 315 -13.28 8.95 15.46
CA VAL A 315 -14.37 8.21 16.12
C VAL A 315 -14.02 7.75 17.52
N LEU A 316 -12.73 7.68 17.83
CA LEU A 316 -12.22 7.30 19.14
C LEU A 316 -10.85 7.98 19.37
N SER A 317 -10.58 8.35 20.61
CA SER A 317 -9.24 8.66 21.10
C SER A 317 -8.99 7.92 22.41
N THR A 318 -7.82 7.30 22.55
CA THR A 318 -7.40 6.58 23.75
C THR A 318 -6.06 7.08 24.25
N ASP A 319 -5.93 7.19 25.58
CA ASP A 319 -4.64 7.46 26.22
C ASP A 319 -3.76 6.20 26.31
N PRO A 320 -2.51 6.28 26.80
CA PRO A 320 -1.58 5.16 26.96
C PRO A 320 -2.08 4.01 27.87
N TYR A 321 -3.18 4.20 28.58
CA TYR A 321 -3.81 3.20 29.44
C TYR A 321 -5.14 2.68 28.86
N GLY A 322 -5.50 3.11 27.65
CA GLY A 322 -6.74 2.74 26.98
C GLY A 322 -7.96 3.50 27.51
N LYS A 323 -7.76 4.55 28.31
CA LYS A 323 -8.85 5.41 28.76
C LYS A 323 -9.29 6.28 27.60
N ILE A 324 -10.60 6.29 27.36
CA ILE A 324 -11.22 7.06 26.29
C ILE A 324 -11.17 8.54 26.64
N SER A 325 -10.57 9.35 25.77
CA SER A 325 -10.56 10.82 25.86
C SER A 325 -11.55 11.47 24.89
N PHE A 326 -11.95 10.76 23.84
CA PHE A 326 -12.94 11.20 22.85
C PHE A 326 -13.66 10.02 22.20
N GLY A 327 -14.94 10.19 21.84
CA GLY A 327 -15.69 9.18 21.08
C GLY A 327 -16.04 7.92 21.87
N SER A 328 -16.18 6.78 21.17
CA SER A 328 -16.50 5.50 21.81
C SER A 328 -16.02 4.31 20.96
N LYS A 329 -15.65 3.20 21.63
CA LYS A 329 -15.24 1.98 20.93
C LYS A 329 -16.38 1.39 20.09
N ALA A 330 -17.62 1.47 20.58
CA ALA A 330 -18.80 1.02 19.85
C ALA A 330 -18.99 1.76 18.51
N ASN A 331 -18.71 3.07 18.44
CA ASN A 331 -18.78 3.82 17.19
C ASN A 331 -17.69 3.38 16.21
N LEU A 332 -16.47 3.16 16.70
CA LEU A 332 -15.38 2.63 15.89
C LEU A 332 -15.73 1.24 15.32
N ILE A 333 -16.18 0.32 16.17
CA ILE A 333 -16.59 -1.04 15.76
C ILE A 333 -17.74 -0.97 14.75
N SER A 334 -18.76 -0.14 14.99
CA SER A 334 -19.86 0.00 14.04
C SER A 334 -19.40 0.57 12.69
N ALA A 335 -18.38 1.43 12.65
CA ALA A 335 -17.88 1.97 11.40
C ALA A 335 -17.12 0.91 10.60
N VAL A 336 -16.16 0.21 11.22
CA VAL A 336 -15.35 -0.80 10.53
C VAL A 336 -16.16 -2.02 10.10
N THR A 337 -17.18 -2.43 10.88
CA THR A 337 -18.10 -3.52 10.50
C THR A 337 -19.03 -3.15 9.34
N LYS A 338 -19.14 -1.85 9.02
CA LYS A 338 -19.83 -1.34 7.83
C LYS A 338 -18.87 -1.05 6.67
N GLY A 339 -17.63 -1.53 6.75
CA GLY A 339 -16.64 -1.42 5.68
C GLY A 339 -15.87 -0.10 5.63
N ALA A 340 -15.91 0.71 6.70
CA ALA A 340 -15.12 1.93 6.74
C ALA A 340 -13.61 1.62 6.79
N VAL A 341 -12.82 2.40 6.05
CA VAL A 341 -11.34 2.32 6.10
C VAL A 341 -10.87 2.89 7.43
N LEU A 342 -9.86 2.28 8.05
CA LEU A 342 -9.33 2.70 9.36
C LEU A 342 -7.92 3.26 9.21
N ARG A 343 -7.72 4.49 9.70
CA ARG A 343 -6.41 5.09 9.92
C ARG A 343 -6.26 5.47 11.39
N TYR A 344 -5.04 5.54 11.87
CA TYR A 344 -4.77 5.91 13.25
C TYR A 344 -3.50 6.74 13.37
N VAL A 345 -3.54 7.71 14.29
CA VAL A 345 -2.44 8.60 14.62
C VAL A 345 -1.92 8.20 16.00
N ILE A 346 -0.67 7.77 16.05
CA ILE A 346 0.04 7.45 17.28
C ILE A 346 0.84 8.68 17.72
N SER A 347 0.71 9.06 18.99
CA SER A 347 1.56 10.07 19.61
C SER A 347 2.03 9.63 21.01
N GLY A 348 3.21 10.12 21.40
CA GLY A 348 3.87 9.73 22.64
C GLY A 348 4.38 8.30 22.61
N SER A 349 5.67 8.12 22.30
CA SER A 349 6.44 6.85 22.33
C SER A 349 7.88 7.09 21.85
N ARG A 350 8.50 6.07 21.22
CA ARG A 350 9.74 6.13 20.42
C ARG A 350 9.73 7.15 19.26
N TYR A 351 8.57 7.62 18.80
CA TYR A 351 8.47 8.65 17.77
C TYR A 351 8.39 10.03 18.41
N LYS A 352 9.19 10.97 17.91
CA LYS A 352 9.34 12.30 18.52
C LYS A 352 8.02 13.08 18.56
N ASP A 353 7.22 13.02 17.48
CA ASP A 353 5.91 13.69 17.44
C ASP A 353 4.77 12.72 17.07
N TYR A 354 4.63 12.34 15.79
CA TYR A 354 3.47 11.57 15.31
C TYR A 354 3.85 10.52 14.26
N LEU A 355 3.26 9.32 14.38
CA LEU A 355 3.25 8.29 13.35
C LEU A 355 1.80 8.05 12.90
N ILE A 356 1.56 8.11 11.59
CA ILE A 356 0.23 7.96 11.00
C ILE A 356 0.24 6.74 10.08
N LEU A 357 -0.67 5.81 10.35
CA LEU A 357 -0.73 4.51 9.69
C LEU A 357 -2.15 4.23 9.19
N GLU A 358 -2.22 3.46 8.12
CA GLU A 358 -3.45 2.84 7.62
C GLU A 358 -3.49 1.37 8.01
N ALA A 359 -4.64 0.90 8.50
CA ALA A 359 -4.80 -0.50 8.87
C ALA A 359 -4.92 -1.36 7.61
N ASP A 360 -4.02 -2.32 7.45
CA ASP A 360 -4.08 -3.38 6.45
C ASP A 360 -5.04 -4.49 6.85
N GLU A 361 -5.11 -4.74 8.16
CA GLU A 361 -6.02 -5.72 8.73
C GLU A 361 -6.60 -5.21 10.05
N ILE A 362 -7.86 -5.59 10.31
CA ILE A 362 -8.60 -5.22 11.51
C ILE A 362 -9.18 -6.48 12.14
N THR A 363 -8.85 -6.73 13.41
CA THR A 363 -9.48 -7.80 14.21
C THR A 363 -10.32 -7.23 15.34
N LEU A 364 -11.56 -7.72 15.44
CA LEU A 364 -12.42 -7.46 16.60
C LEU A 364 -12.03 -8.37 17.77
N GLY A 365 -11.77 -7.75 18.92
CA GLY A 365 -11.50 -8.40 20.19
C GLY A 365 -12.76 -8.55 21.05
N PRO A 366 -12.66 -9.26 22.19
CA PRO A 366 -13.73 -9.32 23.17
C PRO A 366 -13.95 -7.95 23.84
N GLY A 367 -15.18 -7.65 24.25
CA GLY A 367 -15.49 -6.48 25.09
C GLY A 367 -15.42 -5.13 24.37
N ASP A 368 -15.89 -5.09 23.12
CA ASP A 368 -15.85 -3.90 22.26
C ASP A 368 -14.43 -3.38 21.99
N ASP A 369 -13.45 -4.28 21.90
CA ASP A 369 -12.09 -3.92 21.55
C ASP A 369 -11.73 -4.25 20.10
N LEU A 370 -10.69 -3.58 19.60
CA LEU A 370 -10.20 -3.74 18.24
C LEU A 370 -8.67 -3.69 18.23
N ALA A 371 -8.09 -4.48 17.34
CA ALA A 371 -6.69 -4.36 16.95
C ALA A 371 -6.59 -4.04 15.45
N ALA A 372 -5.72 -3.09 15.12
CA ALA A 372 -5.41 -2.68 13.75
C ALA A 372 -3.95 -3.02 13.46
N GLN A 373 -3.72 -3.79 12.40
CA GLN A 373 -2.40 -4.16 11.95
C GLN A 373 -2.01 -3.29 10.74
N ASN A 374 -0.78 -2.81 10.73
CA ASN A 374 -0.14 -2.23 9.54
C ASN A 374 1.18 -2.98 9.30
N VAL A 375 1.44 -3.32 8.04
CA VAL A 375 2.60 -4.14 7.64
C VAL A 375 3.47 -3.47 6.58
N ARG A 376 3.11 -2.26 6.16
CA ARG A 376 3.77 -1.51 5.10
C ARG A 376 4.77 -0.50 5.65
N ALA A 377 5.52 -0.85 6.69
CA ALA A 377 6.58 0.01 7.24
C ALA A 377 7.93 -0.67 7.16
N VAL A 378 8.95 0.15 6.90
CA VAL A 378 10.35 -0.26 6.94
C VAL A 378 11.11 0.67 7.87
N ARG A 379 12.15 0.13 8.51
CA ARG A 379 13.01 0.90 9.40
C ARG A 379 14.46 0.54 9.14
N GLN A 380 15.28 1.57 8.99
CA GLN A 380 16.74 1.42 8.99
C GLN A 380 17.29 1.45 10.42
N ASP A 381 18.20 0.54 10.73
CA ASP A 381 18.98 0.52 11.97
C ASP A 381 20.45 0.20 11.65
N GLY A 382 21.27 1.25 11.57
CA GLY A 382 22.63 1.13 11.02
C GLY A 382 22.57 0.78 9.53
N THR A 383 23.16 -0.35 9.15
CA THR A 383 23.17 -0.85 7.76
C THR A 383 22.04 -1.84 7.47
N ALA A 384 21.34 -2.32 8.49
CA ALA A 384 20.27 -3.29 8.33
C ALA A 384 18.92 -2.57 8.15
N MET A 385 18.12 -3.10 7.24
CA MET A 385 16.72 -2.72 7.09
C MET A 385 15.82 -3.77 7.70
N TYR A 386 14.71 -3.30 8.25
CA TYR A 386 13.72 -4.13 8.90
C TYR A 386 12.35 -3.87 8.30
N TYR A 387 11.60 -4.91 7.98
CA TYR A 387 10.14 -4.81 7.96
C TYR A 387 9.67 -4.50 9.38
N GLU A 388 8.84 -3.48 9.56
CA GLU A 388 8.28 -3.10 10.85
C GLU A 388 6.76 -3.29 10.82
N PHE A 389 6.28 -4.34 11.49
CA PHE A 389 4.85 -4.58 11.63
C PHE A 389 4.35 -3.94 12.91
N THR A 390 3.20 -3.27 12.82
CA THR A 390 2.55 -2.67 13.99
C THR A 390 1.21 -3.33 14.26
N LEU A 391 0.87 -3.49 15.54
CA LEU A 391 -0.45 -3.93 15.98
C LEU A 391 -0.95 -2.96 17.07
N ALA A 392 -1.70 -1.96 16.65
CA ALA A 392 -2.31 -0.97 17.52
C ALA A 392 -3.62 -1.49 18.11
N THR A 393 -3.89 -1.17 19.37
CA THR A 393 -5.08 -1.67 20.09
C THR A 393 -5.82 -0.53 20.77
N THR A 394 -7.14 -0.66 20.90
CA THR A 394 -8.01 0.26 21.67
C THR A 394 -7.70 0.30 23.17
N PHE A 395 -6.68 -0.42 23.63
CA PHE A 395 -6.08 -0.32 24.97
C PHE A 395 -4.97 0.73 25.09
N GLY A 396 -4.73 1.53 24.04
CA GLY A 396 -3.61 2.48 24.03
C GLY A 396 -2.26 1.79 23.97
N THR A 397 -2.21 0.57 23.39
CA THR A 397 -0.95 -0.17 23.24
C THR A 397 -0.67 -0.49 21.78
N VAL A 398 0.61 -0.42 21.41
CA VAL A 398 1.10 -0.80 20.09
C VAL A 398 2.21 -1.83 20.28
N GLU A 399 2.06 -2.99 19.66
CA GLU A 399 3.16 -3.96 19.52
C GLU A 399 3.88 -3.68 18.20
N PHE A 400 5.19 -3.56 18.25
CA PHE A 400 6.06 -3.47 17.08
C PHE A 400 6.78 -4.79 16.92
N SER A 401 6.82 -5.33 15.71
CA SER A 401 7.65 -6.48 15.37
C SER A 401 8.53 -6.09 14.19
N SER A 402 9.84 -5.97 14.45
CA SER A 402 10.83 -5.67 13.43
C SER A 402 11.50 -6.98 12.99
N TRP A 403 11.54 -7.23 11.69
CA TRP A 403 12.16 -8.41 11.08
C TRP A 403 13.19 -7.94 10.08
N ILE A 404 14.42 -8.46 10.13
CA ILE A 404 15.42 -8.12 9.12
C ILE A 404 14.83 -8.46 7.75
N VAL A 405 15.02 -7.56 6.80
CA VAL A 405 14.50 -7.74 5.45
C VAL A 405 15.06 -9.03 4.87
N ASP A 406 14.14 -9.90 4.47
CA ASP A 406 14.44 -11.18 3.86
C ASP A 406 15.35 -12.10 4.70
N GLU A 407 15.30 -11.94 6.03
CA GLU A 407 15.76 -12.92 7.01
C GLU A 407 14.68 -13.20 8.06
N HIS A 408 14.59 -14.43 8.57
CA HIS A 408 13.67 -14.77 9.66
C HIS A 408 14.24 -14.46 11.07
N ASP A 409 14.89 -13.30 11.24
CA ASP A 409 15.34 -12.81 12.56
C ASP A 409 14.53 -11.59 13.00
N GLY A 410 13.70 -11.80 14.02
CA GLY A 410 12.70 -10.86 14.48
C GLY A 410 12.89 -10.41 15.92
N LYS A 411 12.62 -9.13 16.18
CA LYS A 411 12.52 -8.56 17.53
C LYS A 411 11.15 -7.92 17.71
N SER A 412 10.58 -8.08 18.90
CA SER A 412 9.31 -7.44 19.26
C SER A 412 9.48 -6.50 20.43
N SER A 413 8.77 -5.39 20.38
CA SER A 413 8.67 -4.42 21.46
C SER A 413 7.21 -3.98 21.62
N LYS A 414 6.90 -3.37 22.76
CA LYS A 414 5.54 -2.92 23.06
C LYS A 414 5.58 -1.59 23.78
N ASP A 415 4.82 -0.64 23.25
CA ASP A 415 4.67 0.68 23.82
C ASP A 415 3.23 0.96 24.26
N ARG A 416 3.11 1.94 25.16
CA ARG A 416 1.86 2.54 25.57
C ARG A 416 1.82 3.96 25.04
N VAL A 417 0.79 4.29 24.28
CA VAL A 417 0.76 5.48 23.43
C VAL A 417 -0.62 6.11 23.39
N TYR A 418 -0.70 7.39 23.06
CA TYR A 418 -1.96 8.01 22.68
C TYR A 418 -2.31 7.60 21.25
N ILE A 419 -3.57 7.25 21.01
CA ILE A 419 -4.05 6.84 19.67
C ILE A 419 -5.35 7.57 19.36
N ASP A 420 -5.34 8.32 18.26
CA ASP A 420 -6.55 8.84 17.62
C ASP A 420 -6.93 7.94 16.45
N TRP A 421 -8.19 7.53 16.39
CA TRP A 421 -8.72 6.57 15.42
C TRP A 421 -9.68 7.29 14.45
N PHE A 422 -9.38 7.22 13.16
CA PHE A 422 -10.09 7.89 12.08
C PHE A 422 -10.69 6.88 11.11
N VAL A 423 -11.91 7.15 10.68
CA VAL A 423 -12.59 6.33 9.66
C VAL A 423 -13.10 7.19 8.51
N SER A 424 -13.16 6.61 7.32
CA SER A 424 -13.76 7.22 6.11
C SER A 424 -14.74 6.29 5.43
#